data_AF-A0A2M9Z8W6-F1
#
_entry.id   AF-A0A2M9Z8W6-F1
#
_cell.length_a   1.000
_cell.length_b   1.000
_cell.length_c   1.000
_cell.angle_alpha   90.00
_cell.angle_beta   90.00
_cell.angle_gamma   90.00
#
_symmetry.space_group_name_H-M   'P 1'
#
loop_
_entity.id
_entity.type
_entity.pdbx_description
1 polymer ?
#
loop_
_entity_poly.entity_id
_entity_poly.type
_entity_poly.pdbx_seq_one_letter_code
_entity_poly.pdbx_strand_id
1 'polypeptide(L)'
;MIKIPYTLIVIALSVQLGCTGTVQQKANVESPEDRASRILASVLSESDPPMRGVQFNPKGVENVNNILSIKMPKLFKKEITTHVKDKYAIYSYRDDCGGQNPCLSVLYLIAFIPDRLYSFEELVKRSIQTDFAENSYKVLEGWVDMDTSGADKKIILYGDGQLMGNSISGIYHDPKRKINVQVKAFLSFYQPFSDDDWRRMLAHNLIIFSSIKFL
;
A
#
# COMPACT_ATOMS: atom_id res chain seq x y z
N MET A 1 21.34 -0.74 -2.62
CA MET A 1 20.48 -0.89 -1.42
C MET A 1 20.02 0.49 -1.00
N ILE A 2 18.75 0.84 -1.21
CA ILE A 2 18.17 2.08 -0.68
C ILE A 2 17.88 1.84 0.79
N LYS A 3 18.62 2.50 1.69
CA LYS A 3 18.30 2.55 3.12
C LYS A 3 17.17 3.58 3.26
N ILE A 4 15.93 3.12 3.37
CA ILE A 4 14.84 4.00 3.82
C ILE A 4 15.20 4.39 5.27
N PRO A 5 15.29 5.69 5.61
CA PRO A 5 15.70 6.09 6.95
C PRO A 5 14.69 5.56 7.96
N TYR A 6 15.16 4.71 8.88
CA TYR A 6 14.35 4.07 9.92
C TYR A 6 13.46 5.07 10.67
N THR A 7 13.99 6.28 10.89
CA THR A 7 13.31 7.40 11.56
C THR A 7 12.07 7.90 10.84
N LEU A 8 12.07 7.98 9.50
CA LEU A 8 10.94 8.53 8.74
C LEU A 8 9.71 7.60 8.77
N ILE A 9 9.95 6.29 8.72
CA ILE A 9 8.86 5.29 8.79
C ILE A 9 8.23 5.28 10.19
N VAL A 10 9.04 5.40 11.24
CA VAL A 10 8.54 5.50 12.62
C VAL A 10 7.70 6.76 12.81
N ILE A 11 8.11 7.90 12.25
CA ILE A 11 7.33 9.15 12.33
C ILE A 11 5.98 8.99 11.61
N ALA A 12 5.96 8.45 10.39
CA ALA A 12 4.70 8.25 9.64
C ALA A 12 3.71 7.34 10.40
N LEU A 13 4.20 6.24 10.97
CA LEU A 13 3.40 5.34 11.80
C LEU A 13 2.96 6.00 13.11
N SER A 14 3.81 6.83 13.72
CA SER A 14 3.53 7.56 14.96
C SER A 14 2.50 8.68 14.79
N VAL A 15 2.52 9.38 13.65
CA VAL A 15 1.49 10.37 13.29
C VAL A 15 0.13 9.69 13.12
N GLN A 16 0.08 8.47 12.58
CA GLN A 16 -1.16 7.68 12.52
C GLN A 16 -1.62 7.12 13.89
N LEU A 17 -0.74 7.07 14.89
CA LEU A 17 -1.03 6.56 16.24
C LEU A 17 -1.68 7.59 17.18
N GLY A 18 -1.75 8.87 16.80
CA GLY A 18 -2.26 9.94 17.65
C GLY A 18 -3.79 10.12 17.59
N CYS A 19 -4.54 9.39 18.42
CA CYS A 19 -5.78 9.84 19.09
C CYS A 19 -6.37 8.73 19.98
N THR A 20 -6.25 8.88 21.31
CA THR A 20 -7.32 8.75 22.33
C THR A 20 -6.72 8.54 23.73
N GLY A 21 -7.10 9.43 24.66
CA GLY A 21 -7.30 9.09 26.08
C GLY A 21 -6.11 9.18 27.04
N THR A 22 -6.11 10.23 27.86
CA THR A 22 -5.57 10.20 29.23
C THR A 22 -6.40 9.27 30.12
N VAL A 23 -5.79 8.28 30.78
CA VAL A 23 -5.89 7.95 32.23
C VAL A 23 -4.84 6.87 32.57
N GLN A 24 -4.11 7.09 33.67
CA GLN A 24 -3.09 6.22 34.24
C GLN A 24 -3.61 4.85 34.71
N GLN A 25 -2.93 3.77 34.30
CA GLN A 25 -2.72 2.58 35.13
C GLN A 25 -1.32 2.03 34.84
N LYS A 26 -0.53 1.78 35.90
CA LYS A 26 0.81 1.17 35.84
C LYS A 26 0.72 -0.30 35.40
N ALA A 27 0.60 -0.52 34.09
CA ALA A 27 1.19 -1.66 33.41
C ALA A 27 2.43 -1.13 32.65
N ASN A 28 3.39 -1.99 32.29
CA ASN A 28 4.38 -1.63 31.26
C ASN A 28 3.63 -1.41 29.94
N VAL A 29 3.02 -0.24 29.78
CA VAL A 29 2.37 0.18 28.53
C VAL A 29 3.50 0.57 27.61
N GLU A 30 3.79 -0.29 26.64
CA GLU A 30 4.73 -0.03 25.55
C GLU A 30 4.44 1.36 24.95
N SER A 31 5.48 2.17 24.79
CA SER A 31 5.30 3.50 24.20
C SER A 31 4.85 3.37 22.74
N PRO A 32 4.12 4.36 22.18
CA PRO A 32 3.75 4.35 20.77
C PRO A 32 4.95 4.18 19.82
N GLU A 33 6.10 4.73 20.20
CA GLU A 33 7.36 4.69 19.44
C GLU A 33 7.99 3.29 19.47
N ASP A 34 8.03 2.64 20.63
CA ASP A 34 8.50 1.25 20.77
C ASP A 34 7.63 0.31 19.96
N ARG A 35 6.30 0.51 20.02
CA ARG A 35 5.32 -0.27 19.27
C ARG A 35 5.49 -0.12 17.76
N ALA A 36 5.65 1.11 17.27
CA ALA A 36 5.91 1.41 15.87
C ALA A 36 7.23 0.78 15.40
N SER A 37 8.28 0.87 16.22
CA SER A 37 9.60 0.30 15.95
C SER A 37 9.56 -1.23 15.86
N ARG A 38 8.83 -1.89 16.77
CA ARG A 38 8.60 -3.35 16.74
C ARG A 38 7.85 -3.79 15.50
N ILE A 39 6.75 -3.10 15.17
CA ILE A 39 5.99 -3.38 13.96
C ILE A 39 6.93 -3.27 12.77
N LEU A 40 7.67 -2.15 12.65
CA LEU A 40 8.60 -1.89 11.56
C LEU A 40 9.68 -2.98 11.43
N ALA A 41 10.26 -3.41 12.55
CA ALA A 41 11.23 -4.49 12.58
C ALA A 41 10.63 -5.81 12.04
N SER A 42 9.38 -6.12 12.37
CA SER A 42 8.66 -7.28 11.84
C SER A 42 8.48 -7.18 10.32
N VAL A 43 7.89 -6.08 9.81
CA VAL A 43 7.60 -5.89 8.38
C VAL A 43 8.84 -5.94 7.49
N LEU A 44 9.98 -5.52 8.03
CA LEU A 44 11.29 -5.50 7.36
C LEU A 44 12.05 -6.82 7.49
N SER A 45 11.62 -7.72 8.39
CA SER A 45 12.22 -9.05 8.55
C SER A 45 11.82 -9.97 7.39
N GLU A 46 12.78 -10.74 6.86
CA GLU A 46 12.50 -11.74 5.83
C GLU A 46 11.53 -12.84 6.30
N SER A 47 11.46 -13.09 7.62
CA SER A 47 10.69 -14.19 8.23
C SER A 47 9.40 -13.72 8.93
N ASP A 48 8.81 -12.63 8.47
CA ASP A 48 7.56 -12.09 9.00
C ASP A 48 6.39 -13.09 8.82
N PRO A 49 5.66 -13.47 9.89
CA PRO A 49 4.62 -14.51 9.83
C PRO A 49 3.46 -14.21 8.86
N PRO A 50 2.75 -15.20 8.32
CA PRO A 50 1.56 -14.93 7.52
C PRO A 50 0.47 -14.19 8.32
N MET A 51 -0.24 -13.26 7.68
CA MET A 51 -1.42 -12.60 8.22
C MET A 51 -2.66 -13.24 7.60
N ARG A 52 -3.37 -14.05 8.40
CA ARG A 52 -4.60 -14.74 7.96
C ARG A 52 -4.42 -15.51 6.64
N GLY A 53 -3.31 -16.25 6.57
CA GLY A 53 -2.94 -17.05 5.41
C GLY A 53 -2.16 -16.31 4.32
N VAL A 54 -2.14 -14.96 4.32
CA VAL A 54 -1.40 -14.18 3.31
C VAL A 54 0.02 -13.89 3.77
N GLN A 55 0.99 -14.15 2.91
CA GLN A 55 2.41 -13.99 3.22
C GLN A 55 3.04 -12.84 2.43
N PHE A 56 3.30 -11.72 3.11
CA PHE A 56 3.87 -10.52 2.49
C PHE A 56 5.41 -10.54 2.36
N ASN A 57 6.11 -11.37 3.14
CA ASN A 57 7.56 -11.53 3.08
C ASN A 57 7.93 -12.97 2.70
N PRO A 58 9.01 -13.18 1.94
CA PRO A 58 10.00 -12.18 1.51
C PRO A 58 9.47 -11.29 0.37
N LYS A 59 9.91 -10.02 0.33
CA LYS A 59 9.68 -9.12 -0.82
C LYS A 59 10.87 -9.16 -1.78
N GLY A 60 10.61 -9.19 -3.08
CA GLY A 60 11.62 -9.08 -4.13
C GLY A 60 11.46 -7.77 -4.89
N VAL A 61 12.56 -7.23 -5.43
CA VAL A 61 12.47 -6.15 -6.43
C VAL A 61 11.96 -6.76 -7.73
N GLU A 62 10.87 -6.21 -8.23
CA GLU A 62 10.20 -6.61 -9.45
C GLU A 62 10.23 -5.47 -10.46
N ASN A 63 10.77 -5.73 -11.64
CA ASN A 63 10.63 -4.82 -12.78
C ASN A 63 9.29 -5.11 -13.44
N VAL A 64 8.25 -4.34 -13.07
CA VAL A 64 6.88 -4.54 -13.56
C VAL A 64 6.86 -4.48 -15.08
N ASN A 65 7.58 -3.50 -15.62
CA ASN A 65 7.91 -3.34 -17.04
C ASN A 65 9.22 -2.52 -17.16
N ASN A 66 9.50 -1.99 -18.35
CA ASN A 66 10.63 -1.11 -18.61
C ASN A 66 10.48 0.33 -18.05
N ILE A 67 9.37 0.66 -17.39
CA ILE A 67 9.07 1.99 -16.85
C ILE A 67 9.24 2.01 -15.34
N LEU A 68 8.89 0.92 -14.64
CA LEU A 68 8.77 0.93 -13.19
C LEU A 68 9.31 -0.35 -12.56
N SER A 69 10.04 -0.15 -11.45
CA SER A 69 10.38 -1.19 -10.49
C SER A 69 9.65 -0.94 -9.16
N ILE A 70 9.32 -2.03 -8.47
CA ILE A 70 8.61 -2.01 -7.18
C ILE A 70 9.01 -3.25 -6.37
N LYS A 71 8.96 -3.18 -5.04
CA LYS A 71 9.07 -4.38 -4.21
C LYS A 71 7.71 -5.04 -4.06
N MET A 72 7.60 -6.31 -4.43
CA MET A 72 6.40 -7.14 -4.23
C MET A 72 6.71 -8.39 -3.41
N PRO A 73 5.73 -8.94 -2.66
CA PRO A 73 5.87 -10.26 -2.05
C PRO A 73 6.17 -11.32 -3.13
N LYS A 74 7.19 -12.15 -2.91
CA LYS A 74 7.65 -13.14 -3.91
C LYS A 74 6.63 -14.24 -4.20
N LEU A 75 5.75 -14.53 -3.25
CA LEU A 75 4.77 -15.61 -3.35
C LEU A 75 3.47 -15.19 -4.06
N PHE A 76 3.28 -13.90 -4.32
CA PHE A 76 2.06 -13.41 -4.96
C PHE A 76 2.02 -13.86 -6.42
N LYS A 77 0.87 -14.35 -6.86
CA LYS A 77 0.63 -14.75 -8.24
C LYS A 77 0.54 -13.50 -9.12
N LYS A 78 1.39 -13.43 -10.14
CA LYS A 78 1.42 -12.33 -11.12
C LYS A 78 0.57 -12.69 -12.33
N GLU A 79 -0.30 -11.77 -12.74
CA GLU A 79 -1.09 -11.86 -13.97
C GLU A 79 -0.99 -10.54 -14.75
N ILE A 80 -0.99 -10.63 -16.09
CA ILE A 80 -0.98 -9.45 -16.95
C ILE A 80 -2.25 -9.48 -17.79
N THR A 81 -3.02 -8.40 -17.70
CA THR A 81 -4.24 -8.21 -18.47
C THR A 81 -4.19 -6.86 -19.19
N THR A 82 -5.18 -6.62 -20.04
CA THR A 82 -5.29 -5.39 -20.82
C THR A 82 -6.63 -4.73 -20.51
N HIS A 83 -6.60 -3.43 -20.24
CA HIS A 83 -7.82 -2.66 -20.02
C HIS A 83 -8.73 -2.77 -21.24
N VAL A 84 -9.99 -3.16 -21.03
CA VAL A 84 -10.89 -3.59 -22.10
C VAL A 84 -11.12 -2.49 -23.14
N LYS A 85 -11.32 -1.25 -22.69
CA LYS A 85 -11.64 -0.11 -23.55
C LYS A 85 -10.37 0.57 -24.08
N ASP A 86 -9.50 1.02 -23.18
CA ASP A 86 -8.39 1.91 -23.53
C ASP A 86 -7.06 1.18 -23.81
N LYS A 87 -7.06 -0.16 -23.73
CA LYS A 87 -5.98 -1.06 -24.15
C LYS A 87 -4.61 -0.85 -23.47
N TYR A 88 -4.55 -0.19 -22.33
CA TYR A 88 -3.32 -0.15 -21.52
C TYR A 88 -3.14 -1.44 -20.70
N ALA A 89 -1.90 -1.80 -20.40
CA ALA A 89 -1.57 -2.99 -19.61
C ALA A 89 -1.86 -2.79 -18.12
N ILE A 90 -2.36 -3.86 -17.48
CA ILE A 90 -2.61 -3.95 -16.05
C ILE A 90 -1.86 -5.17 -15.52
N TYR A 91 -1.01 -4.94 -14.52
CA TYR A 91 -0.26 -5.99 -13.84
C TYR A 91 -0.91 -6.24 -12.48
N SER A 92 -1.34 -7.47 -12.26
CA SER A 92 -2.02 -7.89 -11.04
C SER A 92 -1.11 -8.78 -10.21
N TYR A 93 -1.06 -8.57 -8.89
CA TYR A 93 -0.37 -9.43 -7.94
C TYR A 93 -1.36 -9.82 -6.85
N ARG A 94 -1.60 -11.11 -6.65
CA ARG A 94 -2.60 -11.56 -5.68
C ARG A 94 -2.16 -12.70 -4.80
N ASP A 95 -2.73 -12.74 -3.61
CA ASP A 95 -2.68 -13.87 -2.69
C ASP A 95 -3.97 -13.92 -1.86
N ASP A 96 -4.31 -15.10 -1.37
CA ASP A 96 -5.51 -15.34 -0.58
C ASP A 96 -5.26 -16.38 0.52
N CYS A 97 -6.14 -16.38 1.52
CA CYS A 97 -6.01 -17.22 2.69
C CYS A 97 -6.11 -18.75 2.43
N GLY A 98 -6.34 -19.20 1.19
CA GLY A 98 -6.47 -20.61 0.85
C GLY A 98 -7.62 -21.32 1.58
N GLY A 99 -8.67 -20.59 1.95
CA GLY A 99 -9.81 -21.11 2.71
C GLY A 99 -9.67 -21.09 4.24
N GLN A 100 -8.61 -20.48 4.79
CA GLN A 100 -8.49 -20.26 6.24
C GLN A 100 -9.54 -19.28 6.76
N ASN A 101 -9.97 -19.46 8.01
CA ASN A 101 -10.88 -18.56 8.73
C ASN A 101 -10.21 -18.10 10.05
N PRO A 102 -10.01 -16.79 10.29
CA PRO A 102 -10.36 -15.66 9.44
C PRO A 102 -9.54 -15.57 8.14
N CYS A 103 -10.18 -15.09 7.08
CA CYS A 103 -9.57 -14.96 5.76
C CYS A 103 -9.13 -13.51 5.46
N LEU A 104 -7.97 -13.37 4.81
CA LEU A 104 -7.55 -12.18 4.09
C LEU A 104 -7.32 -12.55 2.61
N SER A 105 -7.74 -11.67 1.72
CA SER A 105 -7.31 -11.68 0.32
C SER A 105 -6.73 -10.32 -0.06
N VAL A 106 -5.64 -10.33 -0.81
CA VAL A 106 -4.94 -9.13 -1.23
C VAL A 106 -4.78 -9.14 -2.74
N LEU A 107 -5.14 -8.03 -3.38
CA LEU A 107 -4.93 -7.80 -4.80
C LEU A 107 -4.26 -6.45 -5.02
N TYR A 108 -3.07 -6.45 -5.59
CA TYR A 108 -2.43 -5.27 -6.15
C TYR A 108 -2.72 -5.18 -7.65
N LEU A 109 -3.10 -4.00 -8.14
CA LEU A 109 -3.22 -3.68 -9.55
C LEU A 109 -2.29 -2.52 -9.90
N ILE A 110 -1.48 -2.66 -10.94
CA ILE A 110 -0.61 -1.61 -11.45
C ILE A 110 -1.00 -1.33 -12.90
N ALA A 111 -1.50 -0.13 -13.16
CA ALA A 111 -1.91 0.35 -14.48
C ALA A 111 -0.98 1.46 -14.96
N PHE A 112 -0.59 1.39 -16.23
CA PHE A 112 0.25 2.38 -16.91
C PHE A 112 -0.61 3.17 -17.91
N ILE A 113 -1.04 4.36 -17.50
CA ILE A 113 -2.10 5.12 -18.16
C ILE A 113 -1.49 6.35 -18.84
N PRO A 114 -1.43 6.42 -20.18
CA PRO A 114 -0.96 7.60 -20.90
C PRO A 114 -1.72 8.87 -20.51
N ASP A 115 -1.01 9.99 -20.33
CA ASP A 115 -1.61 11.27 -19.92
C ASP A 115 -2.70 11.76 -20.89
N ARG A 116 -2.55 11.42 -22.17
CA ARG A 116 -3.52 11.76 -23.22
C ARG A 116 -4.91 11.14 -23.01
N LEU A 117 -5.01 10.09 -22.19
CA LEU A 117 -6.27 9.42 -21.88
C LEU A 117 -6.91 10.00 -20.63
N TYR A 118 -6.12 10.15 -19.57
CA TYR A 118 -6.55 10.68 -18.29
C TYR A 118 -5.43 11.49 -17.66
N SER A 119 -5.75 12.69 -17.18
CA SER A 119 -4.81 13.49 -16.39
C SER A 119 -4.63 12.91 -14.98
N PHE A 120 -3.58 13.34 -14.29
CA PHE A 120 -3.36 13.00 -12.89
C PHE A 120 -4.59 13.34 -12.04
N GLU A 121 -5.12 14.56 -12.16
CA GLU A 121 -6.26 15.05 -11.39
C GLU A 121 -7.56 14.27 -11.69
N GLU A 122 -7.76 13.88 -12.94
CA GLU A 122 -8.89 13.02 -13.33
C GLU A 122 -8.79 11.63 -12.72
N LEU A 123 -7.59 11.04 -12.68
CA LEU A 123 -7.36 9.73 -12.06
C LEU A 123 -7.58 9.77 -10.55
N VAL A 124 -7.17 10.85 -9.88
CA VAL A 124 -7.44 11.06 -8.45
C VAL A 124 -8.95 11.11 -8.19
N LYS A 125 -9.68 11.93 -8.95
CA LYS A 125 -11.14 12.05 -8.81
C LYS A 125 -11.85 10.72 -9.08
N ARG A 126 -11.44 9.99 -10.12
CA ARG A 126 -12.01 8.67 -10.42
C ARG A 126 -11.75 7.67 -9.32
N SER A 127 -10.51 7.62 -8.79
CA SER A 127 -10.16 6.71 -7.71
C SER A 127 -11.03 6.95 -6.47
N ILE A 128 -11.25 8.21 -6.08
CA ILE A 128 -12.16 8.57 -4.99
C ILE A 128 -13.58 8.00 -5.20
N GLN A 129 -14.06 8.01 -6.44
CA GLN A 129 -15.43 7.58 -6.79
C GLN A 129 -15.58 6.06 -6.91
N THR A 130 -14.51 5.34 -7.27
CA THR A 130 -14.58 3.90 -7.64
C THR A 130 -13.85 2.97 -6.69
N ASP A 131 -12.93 3.47 -5.87
CA ASP A 131 -12.08 2.60 -5.07
C ASP A 131 -12.53 2.57 -3.60
N PHE A 132 -13.27 3.59 -3.16
CA PHE A 132 -13.62 3.82 -1.76
C PHE A 132 -15.13 3.86 -1.55
N ALA A 133 -15.56 3.48 -0.35
CA ALA A 133 -16.88 3.80 0.16
C ALA A 133 -17.07 5.32 0.29
N GLU A 134 -18.31 5.78 0.30
CA GLU A 134 -18.62 7.20 0.29
C GLU A 134 -17.98 7.93 1.49
N ASN A 135 -17.19 8.97 1.20
CA ASN A 135 -16.47 9.79 2.19
C ASN A 135 -15.53 9.01 3.14
N SER A 136 -15.10 7.79 2.80
CA SER A 136 -14.22 6.98 3.65
C SER A 136 -12.73 7.23 3.41
N TYR A 137 -12.37 7.85 2.29
CA TYR A 137 -10.99 8.02 1.89
C TYR A 137 -10.28 9.13 2.67
N LYS A 138 -8.98 8.94 2.88
CA LYS A 138 -8.07 9.90 3.47
C LYS A 138 -6.80 9.96 2.64
N VAL A 139 -6.18 11.13 2.61
CA VAL A 139 -4.80 11.25 2.11
C VAL A 139 -3.88 10.68 3.17
N LEU A 140 -2.94 9.85 2.75
CA LEU A 140 -1.96 9.30 3.65
C LEU A 140 -0.76 10.26 3.80
N GLU A 141 -0.88 11.15 4.78
CA GLU A 141 0.16 12.13 5.11
C GLU A 141 1.40 11.45 5.72
N GLY A 142 2.60 11.98 5.48
CA GLY A 142 3.88 11.45 5.99
C GLY A 142 4.55 10.36 5.15
N TRP A 143 3.85 9.71 4.22
CA TRP A 143 4.49 8.77 3.27
C TRP A 143 5.40 9.46 2.25
N VAL A 144 5.10 10.73 1.94
CA VAL A 144 5.83 11.53 0.94
C VAL A 144 7.32 11.61 1.26
N ASP A 145 7.70 11.64 2.54
CA ASP A 145 9.10 11.70 2.96
C ASP A 145 9.86 10.38 2.70
N MET A 146 9.14 9.28 2.50
CA MET A 146 9.67 7.96 2.16
C MET A 146 9.65 7.70 0.65
N ASP A 147 9.08 8.60 -0.15
CA ASP A 147 8.95 8.41 -1.58
C ASP A 147 10.30 8.45 -2.29
N THR A 148 10.53 7.45 -3.14
CA THR A 148 11.71 7.38 -4.01
C THR A 148 11.35 7.23 -5.48
N SER A 149 10.08 7.44 -5.84
CA SER A 149 9.54 7.22 -7.18
C SER A 149 10.17 8.09 -8.26
N GLY A 150 10.52 9.33 -7.92
CA GLY A 150 10.91 10.36 -8.89
C GLY A 150 9.71 10.99 -9.61
N ALA A 151 8.47 10.73 -9.15
CA ALA A 151 7.27 11.37 -9.67
C ALA A 151 7.21 12.86 -9.31
N ASP A 152 6.78 13.69 -10.25
CA ASP A 152 6.57 15.13 -10.04
C ASP A 152 5.22 15.43 -9.37
N LYS A 153 4.19 14.61 -9.66
CA LYS A 153 2.90 14.58 -8.95
C LYS A 153 2.66 13.19 -8.38
N LYS A 154 2.19 13.15 -7.14
CA LYS A 154 1.92 11.89 -6.42
C LYS A 154 0.90 12.07 -5.31
N ILE A 155 0.12 11.03 -5.07
CA ILE A 155 -0.80 10.94 -3.94
C ILE A 155 -1.02 9.48 -3.56
N ILE A 156 -1.20 9.23 -2.27
CA ILE A 156 -1.72 7.96 -1.77
C ILE A 156 -2.99 8.24 -0.99
N LEU A 157 -4.06 7.57 -1.40
CA LEU A 157 -5.37 7.54 -0.78
C LEU A 157 -5.55 6.21 -0.07
N TYR A 158 -6.17 6.20 1.10
CA TYR A 158 -6.53 4.99 1.82
C TYR A 158 -7.88 5.14 2.51
N GLY A 159 -8.62 4.05 2.70
CA GLY A 159 -9.91 4.08 3.36
C GLY A 159 -10.68 2.77 3.22
N ASP A 160 -11.95 2.79 3.61
CA ASP A 160 -12.83 1.64 3.40
C ASP A 160 -13.11 1.46 1.91
N GLY A 161 -12.98 0.23 1.42
CA GLY A 161 -13.13 -0.09 0.00
C GLY A 161 -14.59 -0.05 -0.44
N GLN A 162 -14.84 0.25 -1.72
CA GLN A 162 -16.20 0.31 -2.26
C GLN A 162 -16.95 -1.03 -2.18
N LEU A 163 -16.22 -2.15 -2.28
CA LEU A 163 -16.81 -3.50 -2.28
C LEU A 163 -16.73 -4.17 -0.91
N MET A 164 -15.53 -4.31 -0.36
CA MET A 164 -15.27 -4.97 0.92
C MET A 164 -13.90 -4.60 1.47
N GLY A 165 -13.77 -4.59 2.80
CA GLY A 165 -12.52 -4.34 3.50
C GLY A 165 -11.98 -2.94 3.21
N ASN A 166 -10.69 -2.84 2.87
CA ASN A 166 -10.03 -1.56 2.64
C ASN A 166 -9.37 -1.47 1.27
N SER A 167 -9.27 -0.24 0.80
CA SER A 167 -8.57 0.11 -0.44
C SER A 167 -7.42 1.06 -0.14
N ILE A 168 -6.34 0.92 -0.90
CA ILE A 168 -5.23 1.88 -0.97
C ILE A 168 -4.98 2.18 -2.44
N SER A 169 -4.95 3.44 -2.82
CA SER A 169 -4.74 3.88 -4.20
C SER A 169 -3.65 4.93 -4.27
N GLY A 170 -2.59 4.60 -4.99
CA GLY A 170 -1.42 5.44 -5.22
C GLY A 170 -1.39 5.85 -6.68
N ILE A 171 -1.25 7.14 -6.95
CA ILE A 171 -1.17 7.68 -8.31
C ILE A 171 0.12 8.47 -8.41
N TYR A 172 0.88 8.21 -9.46
CA TYR A 172 2.22 8.77 -9.70
C TYR A 172 2.32 9.23 -11.15
N HIS A 173 2.81 10.44 -11.38
CA HIS A 173 3.02 10.97 -12.73
C HIS A 173 4.52 10.94 -13.09
N ASP A 174 4.86 10.37 -14.25
CA ASP A 174 6.20 10.45 -14.84
C ASP A 174 6.19 11.48 -15.99
N PRO A 175 6.73 12.69 -15.76
CA PRO A 175 6.69 13.76 -16.76
C PRO A 175 7.57 13.46 -17.97
N LYS A 176 8.60 12.61 -17.84
CA LYS A 176 9.51 12.28 -18.95
C LYS A 176 8.81 11.41 -19.99
N ARG A 177 7.99 10.47 -19.52
CA ARG A 177 7.28 9.49 -20.35
C ARG A 177 5.84 9.86 -20.65
N LYS A 178 5.33 10.93 -20.01
CA LYS A 178 3.94 11.39 -20.13
C LYS A 178 2.93 10.28 -19.79
N ILE A 179 3.15 9.66 -18.63
CA ILE A 179 2.34 8.55 -18.17
C ILE A 179 2.02 8.70 -16.68
N ASN A 180 0.79 8.35 -16.33
CA ASN A 180 0.36 8.14 -14.95
C ASN A 180 0.45 6.65 -14.63
N VAL A 181 1.09 6.31 -13.52
CA VAL A 181 1.03 4.99 -12.93
C VAL A 181 0.03 5.01 -11.78
N GLN A 182 -0.99 4.17 -11.88
CA GLN A 182 -1.94 3.93 -10.80
C GLN A 182 -1.66 2.56 -10.18
N VAL A 183 -1.37 2.55 -8.88
CA VAL A 183 -1.17 1.34 -8.06
C VAL A 183 -2.32 1.26 -7.08
N LYS A 184 -3.12 0.21 -7.14
CA LYS A 184 -4.21 -0.06 -6.20
C LYS A 184 -3.90 -1.30 -5.38
N ALA A 185 -4.27 -1.30 -4.11
CA ALA A 185 -4.30 -2.47 -3.25
C ALA A 185 -5.73 -2.63 -2.71
N PHE A 186 -6.32 -3.80 -2.93
CA PHE A 186 -7.60 -4.19 -2.35
C PHE A 186 -7.34 -5.23 -1.26
N LEU A 187 -7.72 -4.90 -0.03
CA LEU A 187 -7.57 -5.73 1.16
C LEU A 187 -8.96 -6.23 1.56
N SER A 188 -9.27 -7.46 1.16
CA SER A 188 -10.59 -8.07 1.34
C SER A 188 -10.61 -8.97 2.58
N PHE A 189 -11.43 -8.62 3.56
CA PHE A 189 -11.62 -9.38 4.80
C PHE A 189 -12.98 -9.06 5.42
N TYR A 190 -13.54 -10.00 6.19
CA TYR A 190 -14.83 -9.82 6.88
C TYR A 190 -14.69 -9.56 8.39
N GLN A 191 -13.79 -10.30 9.05
CA GLN A 191 -13.54 -10.11 10.48
C GLN A 191 -12.54 -8.96 10.69
N PRO A 192 -12.77 -8.04 11.64
CA PRO A 192 -11.83 -6.94 11.90
C PRO A 192 -10.48 -7.47 12.38
N PHE A 193 -9.40 -6.78 12.03
CA PHE A 193 -8.06 -7.06 12.55
C PHE A 193 -7.87 -6.48 13.95
N SER A 194 -6.93 -7.04 14.71
CA SER A 194 -6.41 -6.32 15.88
C SER A 194 -5.71 -5.04 15.41
N ASP A 195 -5.61 -4.03 16.28
CA ASP A 195 -4.91 -2.78 15.94
C ASP A 195 -3.48 -3.02 15.46
N ASP A 196 -2.77 -4.00 16.06
CA ASP A 196 -1.38 -4.29 15.71
C ASP A 196 -1.28 -5.03 14.37
N ASP A 197 -2.16 -5.99 14.09
CA ASP A 197 -2.20 -6.63 12.78
C ASP A 197 -2.60 -5.64 11.68
N TRP A 198 -3.54 -4.74 11.99
CA TRP A 198 -3.95 -3.68 11.08
C TRP A 198 -2.77 -2.75 10.75
N ARG A 199 -2.05 -2.27 11.76
CA ARG A 199 -0.86 -1.43 11.57
C ARG A 199 0.25 -2.15 10.82
N ARG A 200 0.48 -3.43 11.11
CA ARG A 200 1.45 -4.26 10.39
C ARG A 200 1.06 -4.42 8.93
N MET A 201 -0.21 -4.73 8.63
CA MET A 201 -0.72 -4.81 7.26
C MET A 201 -0.58 -3.49 6.51
N LEU A 202 -0.93 -2.35 7.14
CA LEU A 202 -0.70 -1.03 6.55
C LEU A 202 0.79 -0.80 6.28
N ALA A 203 1.68 -1.10 7.23
CA ALA A 203 3.12 -0.93 7.04
C ALA A 203 3.66 -1.77 5.87
N HIS A 204 3.18 -3.01 5.67
CA HIS A 204 3.56 -3.80 4.49
C HIS A 204 3.20 -3.10 3.19
N ASN A 205 1.96 -2.61 3.11
CA ASN A 205 1.46 -1.89 1.95
C ASN A 205 2.27 -0.61 1.74
N LEU A 206 2.52 0.18 2.77
CA LEU A 206 3.31 1.41 2.66
C LEU A 206 4.70 1.16 2.12
N ILE A 207 5.39 0.12 2.58
CA ILE A 207 6.71 -0.26 2.05
C ILE A 207 6.62 -0.59 0.55
N ILE A 208 5.56 -1.28 0.10
CA ILE A 208 5.35 -1.60 -1.31
C ILE A 208 5.17 -0.30 -2.11
N PHE A 209 4.28 0.60 -1.68
CA PHE A 209 4.05 1.86 -2.37
C PHE A 209 5.28 2.78 -2.34
N SER A 210 6.00 2.88 -1.22
CA SER A 210 7.27 3.65 -1.07
C SER A 210 8.40 3.11 -1.95
N SER A 211 8.33 1.83 -2.33
CA SER A 211 9.38 1.19 -3.12
C SER A 211 9.25 1.40 -4.62
N ILE A 212 8.20 2.08 -5.07
CA ILE A 212 8.03 2.44 -6.47
C ILE A 212 9.20 3.30 -6.89
N LYS A 213 9.77 2.96 -8.05
CA LYS A 213 10.85 3.71 -8.68
C LYS A 213 10.68 3.69 -10.19
N PHE A 214 10.56 4.87 -10.79
CA PHE A 214 10.65 5.00 -12.24
C PHE A 214 12.08 4.71 -12.70
N LEU A 215 12.20 3.84 -13.71
CA LEU A 215 13.46 3.40 -14.30
C LEU A 215 13.99 4.43 -15.31
#